data_AF-A0A4Q4U2L1-F1
#
_entry.id   AF-A0A4Q4U2L1-F1
#
_cell.length_a   1.000
_cell.length_b   1.000
_cell.length_c   1.000
_cell.angle_alpha   90.00
_cell.angle_beta   90.00
_cell.angle_gamma   90.00
#
_symmetry.space_group_name_H-M   'P 1'
#
loop_
_entity.id
_entity.type
_entity.pdbx_description
1 polymer ?
#
loop_
_entity_poly.entity_id
_entity_poly.type
_entity_poly.pdbx_seq_one_letter_code
_entity_poly.pdbx_strand_id
1 'polypeptide(L)'
;MRFLGAATTTAFAAAALPGVALGQCDNGEEVVPGQHLGTPINNTLPVTHIYSEVTYFKVKDPLGEHVCTDDPKSDFSLINYSSLNSTRQRPPNNAIQRAVIVCHGLRRDPQNYHAAMVNALIKATQSDPEISVDTVAVVAPFFPNGNDRGTAFPYFPDGETKADRYPSPALVWSNTAWAAGAVNQYPPHRETVASYHALDQLLQWYGDTTRFLNMKQIVVAGHSLGAQLVQRYAAVGYTPQQLGLDVPVSWWVGDPNSMVWLSSERPLSTGKCPTYDDYEAGYNGYDTFGADRSGPMTYNLELVAAGRDAVRANFGGKAINWRRASRDKGDQSNGDCAPYATGKDRNERFYEFIRAFPPSCEEPSGDNCDTVDIVESGHDAPTMFESEAGLARLFRDNWAGDGARAYDFGYPRRTAFDDPHPNPARAGDALLHVDSAVYAGNMTWRGCFTDVDDAQSVGSLPFRAYVGPLNSRTHCTAVCEQAGYTIAGVSWEYCYCGNAVGSQTVEVVSTSCEGPCPGDSAQICGGRNRLSIFASGPLRP
;
A
#
# COMPACT_ATOMS: atom_id res chain seq x y z
N MET A 1 -30.57 5.68 42.77
CA MET A 1 -30.02 7.04 42.82
C MET A 1 -28.50 6.97 42.85
N ARG A 2 -27.85 7.14 41.70
CA ARG A 2 -26.44 7.56 41.58
C ARG A 2 -26.18 7.94 40.11
N PHE A 3 -26.15 9.26 39.92
CA PHE A 3 -25.65 10.13 38.86
C PHE A 3 -25.25 9.56 37.49
N LEU A 4 -25.98 10.02 36.48
CA LEU A 4 -25.54 10.22 35.09
C LEU A 4 -24.37 11.20 35.06
N GLY A 5 -23.21 10.75 34.57
CA GLY A 5 -22.10 11.62 34.19
C GLY A 5 -22.22 11.95 32.71
N ALA A 6 -22.50 13.22 32.40
CA ALA A 6 -22.54 13.74 31.05
C ALA A 6 -21.13 13.66 30.42
N ALA A 7 -21.03 13.01 29.26
CA ALA A 7 -19.85 13.10 28.41
C ALA A 7 -19.81 14.51 27.81
N THR A 8 -18.86 15.31 28.26
CA THR A 8 -18.51 16.58 27.62
C THR A 8 -17.89 16.29 26.26
N THR A 9 -18.66 16.48 25.20
CA THR A 9 -18.17 16.65 23.83
C THR A 9 -17.34 17.92 23.77
N THR A 10 -16.02 17.79 23.91
CA THR A 10 -15.08 18.82 23.46
C THR A 10 -15.11 18.84 21.94
N ALA A 11 -15.78 19.85 21.38
CA ALA A 11 -15.64 20.20 19.97
C ALA A 11 -14.15 20.53 19.73
N PHE A 12 -13.46 19.67 18.97
CA PHE A 12 -12.20 20.07 18.37
C PHE A 12 -12.52 21.19 17.38
N ALA A 13 -12.12 22.41 17.72
CA ALA A 13 -12.07 23.49 16.77
C ALA A 13 -11.20 23.00 15.59
N ALA A 14 -11.71 23.15 14.37
CA ALA A 14 -10.91 23.00 13.16
C ALA A 14 -9.62 23.80 13.38
N ALA A 15 -8.49 23.10 13.43
CA ALA A 15 -7.20 23.77 13.44
C ALA A 15 -7.11 24.50 12.10
N ALA A 16 -7.37 25.80 12.11
CA ALA A 16 -6.89 26.65 11.05
C ALA A 16 -5.38 26.41 10.98
N LEU A 17 -4.90 25.94 9.83
CA LEU A 17 -3.47 25.92 9.48
C LEU A 17 -2.87 27.22 10.02
N PRO A 18 -1.75 27.19 10.77
CA PRO A 18 -1.17 28.40 11.32
C PRO A 18 -0.86 29.36 10.17
N GLY A 19 -1.72 30.39 10.05
CA GLY A 19 -1.64 31.40 9.02
C GLY A 19 -0.41 32.25 9.27
N VAL A 20 0.68 31.92 8.59
CA VAL A 20 1.69 32.91 8.24
C VAL A 20 0.97 33.99 7.43
N ALA A 21 1.17 35.25 7.79
CA ALA A 21 0.56 36.38 7.10
C ALA A 21 0.75 36.24 5.58
N LEU A 22 -0.34 35.99 4.87
CA LEU A 22 -0.38 35.82 3.42
C LEU A 22 0.14 37.10 2.77
N GLY A 23 1.16 36.98 1.92
CA GLY A 23 1.47 38.05 0.97
C GLY A 23 0.23 38.29 0.11
N GLN A 24 -0.41 39.45 0.26
CA GLN A 24 -1.51 39.85 -0.60
C GLN A 24 -0.98 39.93 -2.04
N CYS A 25 -1.69 39.34 -2.99
CA CYS A 25 -1.38 39.53 -4.40
C CYS A 25 -1.61 40.98 -4.76
N ASP A 26 -0.54 41.68 -5.17
CA ASP A 26 -0.61 43.12 -5.47
C ASP A 26 -1.60 43.41 -6.62
N ASN A 27 -1.79 42.46 -7.56
CA ASN A 27 -2.71 42.58 -8.70
C ASN A 27 -3.29 41.24 -9.24
N GLY A 28 -3.04 40.09 -8.59
CA GLY A 28 -3.42 38.75 -9.07
C GLY A 28 -4.46 38.03 -8.19
N GLU A 29 -5.15 37.02 -8.74
CA GLU A 29 -6.01 36.13 -7.96
C GLU A 29 -5.17 35.09 -7.21
N GLU A 30 -5.72 34.52 -6.13
CA GLU A 30 -5.06 33.45 -5.38
C GLU A 30 -4.97 32.18 -6.25
N VAL A 31 -3.86 31.45 -6.18
CA VAL A 31 -3.70 30.16 -6.86
C VAL A 31 -4.71 29.17 -6.28
N VAL A 32 -5.68 28.78 -7.11
CA VAL A 32 -6.66 27.75 -6.80
C VAL A 32 -6.15 26.42 -7.36
N PRO A 33 -5.91 25.40 -6.50
CA PRO A 33 -5.62 24.06 -6.97
C PRO A 33 -6.74 23.55 -7.86
N GLY A 34 -6.40 22.85 -8.94
CA GLY A 34 -7.45 22.29 -9.77
C GLY A 34 -7.02 21.57 -11.02
N GLN A 35 -7.86 20.61 -11.37
CA GLN A 35 -7.74 19.81 -12.58
C GLN A 35 -7.97 20.69 -13.80
N HIS A 36 -7.06 20.62 -14.79
CA HIS A 36 -7.04 21.47 -15.99
C HIS A 36 -6.69 22.95 -15.77
N LEU A 37 -6.34 23.36 -14.55
CA LEU A 37 -5.83 24.70 -14.27
C LEU A 37 -4.30 24.76 -14.30
N GLY A 38 -3.62 23.61 -14.31
CA GLY A 38 -2.17 23.52 -14.39
C GLY A 38 -1.66 23.98 -15.76
N THR A 39 -0.46 24.54 -15.77
CA THR A 39 0.20 24.96 -17.00
C THR A 39 0.58 23.74 -17.84
N PRO A 40 0.21 23.71 -19.13
CA PRO A 40 0.59 22.63 -20.02
C PRO A 40 2.11 22.48 -20.14
N ILE A 41 2.60 21.26 -19.98
CA ILE A 41 4.02 20.93 -20.08
C ILE A 41 4.25 20.26 -21.44
N ASN A 42 5.21 20.75 -22.22
CA ASN A 42 5.57 20.09 -23.48
C ASN A 42 6.15 18.69 -23.21
N ASN A 43 5.49 17.66 -23.74
CA ASN A 43 5.80 16.26 -23.47
C ASN A 43 5.36 15.37 -24.65
N THR A 44 5.84 14.12 -24.65
CA THR A 44 5.50 13.08 -25.65
C THR A 44 4.85 11.87 -24.98
N LEU A 45 4.16 12.10 -23.87
CA LEU A 45 3.57 11.02 -23.08
C LEU A 45 2.46 10.30 -23.86
N PRO A 46 2.48 8.95 -23.89
CA PRO A 46 1.52 8.20 -24.66
C PRO A 46 0.14 8.18 -23.98
N VAL A 47 -0.92 8.20 -24.78
CA VAL A 47 -2.29 7.91 -24.35
C VAL A 47 -2.64 6.52 -24.82
N THR A 48 -2.88 5.59 -23.89
CA THR A 48 -3.02 4.15 -24.18
C THR A 48 -4.47 3.66 -24.18
N HIS A 49 -5.44 4.52 -23.86
CA HIS A 49 -6.85 4.19 -23.87
C HIS A 49 -7.70 5.34 -24.43
N ILE A 50 -8.80 5.03 -25.11
CA ILE A 50 -9.64 6.01 -25.83
C ILE A 50 -10.41 6.97 -24.90
N TYR A 51 -10.55 6.60 -23.64
CA TYR A 51 -11.16 7.42 -22.58
C TYR A 51 -10.12 8.05 -21.66
N SER A 52 -8.91 8.30 -22.16
CA SER A 52 -7.84 8.92 -21.38
C SER A 52 -7.39 10.20 -22.05
N GLU A 53 -7.13 11.23 -21.25
CA GLU A 53 -6.42 12.43 -21.67
C GLU A 53 -5.28 12.78 -20.71
N VAL A 54 -4.19 13.34 -21.25
CA VAL A 54 -3.14 13.96 -20.42
C VAL A 54 -3.62 15.34 -19.99
N THR A 55 -3.45 15.63 -18.72
CA THR A 55 -4.00 16.81 -18.07
C THR A 55 -3.01 17.37 -17.05
N TYR A 56 -3.20 18.62 -16.64
CA TYR A 56 -2.30 19.32 -15.75
C TYR A 56 -3.11 19.85 -14.57
N PHE A 57 -2.73 19.41 -13.37
CA PHE A 57 -3.34 19.84 -12.13
C PHE A 57 -2.48 20.94 -11.53
N LYS A 58 -3.06 22.11 -11.28
CA LYS A 58 -2.39 23.20 -10.58
C LYS A 58 -2.23 22.80 -9.12
N VAL A 59 -1.00 22.84 -8.60
CA VAL A 59 -0.69 22.58 -7.20
C VAL A 59 -0.30 23.90 -6.55
N LYS A 60 -0.91 24.20 -5.40
CA LYS A 60 -0.53 25.33 -4.54
C LYS A 60 0.66 24.94 -3.68
N ASP A 61 1.54 25.90 -3.42
CA ASP A 61 2.64 25.70 -2.48
C ASP A 61 2.13 25.48 -1.04
N PRO A 62 2.57 24.42 -0.34
CA PRO A 62 2.12 24.14 1.02
C PRO A 62 2.62 25.15 2.07
N LEU A 63 3.72 25.88 1.81
CA LEU A 63 4.24 26.91 2.72
C LEU A 63 3.51 28.26 2.58
N GLY A 64 2.58 28.38 1.62
CA GLY A 64 1.77 29.59 1.44
C GLY A 64 2.53 30.81 0.93
N GLU A 65 3.85 30.73 0.69
CA GLU A 65 4.58 31.83 0.05
C GLU A 65 4.23 31.88 -1.45
N HIS A 66 3.95 33.06 -2.00
CA HIS A 66 3.61 33.27 -3.42
C HIS A 66 2.38 32.49 -3.91
N VAL A 67 1.21 33.07 -3.69
CA VAL A 67 -0.10 32.48 -4.05
C VAL A 67 -0.73 33.19 -5.25
N CYS A 68 0.01 33.79 -6.17
CA CYS A 68 -0.59 34.65 -7.19
C CYS A 68 -0.58 34.01 -8.58
N THR A 69 -1.71 34.06 -9.29
CA THR A 69 -1.87 33.48 -10.63
C THR A 69 -0.96 34.09 -11.70
N ASP A 70 -0.46 35.31 -11.48
CA ASP A 70 0.42 36.07 -12.35
C ASP A 70 1.92 35.88 -12.06
N ASP A 71 2.28 35.08 -11.04
CA ASP A 71 3.68 34.75 -10.71
C ASP A 71 4.06 33.36 -11.30
N PRO A 72 4.94 33.30 -12.32
CA PRO A 72 5.42 32.04 -12.87
C PRO A 72 6.16 31.15 -11.86
N LYS A 73 6.65 31.69 -10.73
CA LYS A 73 7.37 30.91 -9.71
C LYS A 73 6.46 30.11 -8.80
N SER A 74 5.19 30.48 -8.69
CA SER A 74 4.15 29.75 -7.95
C SER A 74 3.36 28.77 -8.81
N ASP A 75 3.73 28.64 -10.08
CA ASP A 75 3.13 27.69 -10.99
C ASP A 75 3.74 26.31 -10.80
N PHE A 76 3.11 25.47 -9.98
CA PHE A 76 3.38 24.04 -9.94
C PHE A 76 2.32 23.28 -10.71
N SER A 77 2.77 22.44 -11.62
CA SER A 77 1.89 21.64 -12.46
C SER A 77 2.23 20.16 -12.31
N LEU A 78 1.26 19.41 -11.78
CA LEU A 78 1.30 17.96 -11.73
C LEU A 78 0.70 17.41 -13.02
N ILE A 79 1.43 16.54 -13.72
CA ILE A 79 0.92 15.83 -14.89
C ILE A 79 -0.01 14.71 -14.40
N ASN A 80 -1.16 14.55 -15.02
CA ASN A 80 -2.14 13.52 -14.68
C ASN A 80 -2.72 12.90 -15.94
N TYR A 81 -3.16 11.65 -15.85
CA TYR A 81 -4.12 11.08 -16.80
C TYR A 81 -5.52 11.17 -16.20
N SER A 82 -6.48 11.70 -16.95
CA SER A 82 -7.88 11.82 -16.51
C SER A 82 -8.81 11.10 -17.46
N SER A 83 -9.91 10.56 -16.94
CA SER A 83 -10.90 9.85 -17.74
C SER A 83 -11.79 10.80 -18.53
N LEU A 84 -12.04 10.46 -19.79
CA LEU A 84 -13.11 11.03 -20.60
C LEU A 84 -14.39 10.21 -20.43
N ASN A 85 -15.52 10.83 -20.69
CA ASN A 85 -16.84 10.21 -20.66
C ASN A 85 -17.10 9.35 -21.92
N SER A 86 -18.29 8.76 -22.02
CA SER A 86 -18.70 7.89 -23.15
C SER A 86 -18.72 8.60 -24.51
N THR A 87 -18.85 9.93 -24.52
CA THR A 87 -18.75 10.77 -25.73
C THR A 87 -17.34 11.28 -26.02
N ARG A 88 -16.34 10.82 -25.25
CA ARG A 88 -14.93 11.24 -25.31
C ARG A 88 -14.71 12.72 -25.00
N GLN A 89 -15.58 13.26 -24.15
CA GLN A 89 -15.48 14.62 -23.62
C GLN A 89 -15.16 14.57 -22.14
N ARG A 90 -14.76 15.70 -21.57
CA ARG A 90 -14.61 15.82 -20.11
C ARG A 90 -15.98 15.65 -19.46
N PRO A 91 -16.14 14.72 -18.50
CA PRO A 91 -17.42 14.57 -17.82
C PRO A 91 -17.74 15.87 -17.06
N PRO A 92 -19.01 16.32 -17.06
CA PRO A 92 -19.39 17.47 -16.26
C PRO A 92 -19.28 17.12 -14.78
N ASN A 93 -18.75 18.03 -13.96
CA ASN A 93 -18.48 17.77 -12.54
C ASN A 93 -19.72 17.28 -11.77
N ASN A 94 -20.91 17.77 -12.13
CA ASN A 94 -22.16 17.36 -11.49
C ASN A 94 -22.62 15.94 -11.89
N ALA A 95 -22.04 15.30 -12.90
CA ALA A 95 -22.32 13.89 -13.20
C ALA A 95 -21.49 12.93 -12.34
N ILE A 96 -20.33 13.39 -11.84
CA ILE A 96 -19.39 12.54 -11.10
C ILE A 96 -19.91 12.23 -9.70
N GLN A 97 -19.99 10.94 -9.39
CA GLN A 97 -20.36 10.39 -8.09
C GLN A 97 -19.18 9.75 -7.36
N ARG A 98 -18.12 9.39 -8.09
CA ARG A 98 -16.92 8.79 -7.51
C ARG A 98 -15.66 9.29 -8.20
N ALA A 99 -14.62 9.52 -7.43
CA ALA A 99 -13.26 9.69 -7.95
C ALA A 99 -12.37 8.51 -7.54
N VAL A 100 -11.62 7.95 -8.48
CA VAL A 100 -10.59 6.93 -8.24
C VAL A 100 -9.24 7.50 -8.65
N ILE A 101 -8.39 7.79 -7.66
CA ILE A 101 -7.04 8.31 -7.84
C ILE A 101 -6.07 7.13 -7.79
N VAL A 102 -5.51 6.71 -8.93
CA VAL A 102 -4.64 5.54 -9.05
C VAL A 102 -3.16 5.91 -9.19
N CYS A 103 -2.36 5.54 -8.20
CA CYS A 103 -0.91 5.76 -8.16
C CYS A 103 -0.16 4.60 -8.85
N HIS A 104 0.71 4.94 -9.80
CA HIS A 104 1.47 3.97 -10.58
C HIS A 104 2.59 3.27 -9.78
N GLY A 105 3.09 2.16 -10.32
CA GLY A 105 4.20 1.40 -9.73
C GLY A 105 5.59 1.95 -10.08
N LEU A 106 6.62 1.14 -9.82
CA LEU A 106 8.04 1.47 -10.01
C LEU A 106 8.40 1.87 -11.45
N ARG A 107 7.65 1.36 -12.43
CA ARG A 107 7.87 1.61 -13.86
C ARG A 107 7.48 3.02 -14.30
N ARG A 108 6.80 3.79 -13.45
CA ARG A 108 6.37 5.17 -13.75
C ARG A 108 5.55 5.24 -15.03
N ASP A 109 4.57 4.35 -15.14
CA ASP A 109 3.68 4.20 -16.30
C ASP A 109 2.21 4.53 -15.96
N PRO A 110 1.91 5.77 -15.53
CA PRO A 110 0.55 6.20 -15.17
C PRO A 110 -0.48 5.99 -16.27
N GLN A 111 -0.08 6.06 -17.55
CA GLN A 111 -0.95 5.77 -18.69
C GLN A 111 -1.50 4.35 -18.64
N ASN A 112 -0.69 3.37 -18.24
CA ASN A 112 -1.08 1.97 -18.19
C ASN A 112 -1.97 1.71 -16.98
N TYR A 113 -1.65 2.34 -15.84
CA TYR A 113 -2.47 2.26 -14.62
C TYR A 113 -3.84 2.91 -14.84
N HIS A 114 -3.89 4.08 -15.49
CA HIS A 114 -5.13 4.74 -15.88
C HIS A 114 -5.94 3.87 -16.83
N ALA A 115 -5.34 3.38 -17.91
CA ALA A 115 -6.01 2.51 -18.88
C ALA A 115 -6.56 1.22 -18.23
N ALA A 116 -5.78 0.56 -17.38
CA ALA A 116 -6.21 -0.64 -16.65
C ALA A 116 -7.38 -0.33 -15.70
N MET A 117 -7.35 0.80 -15.01
CA MET A 117 -8.44 1.23 -14.13
C MET A 117 -9.70 1.58 -14.92
N VAL A 118 -9.58 2.18 -16.10
CA VAL A 118 -10.72 2.41 -17.01
C VAL A 118 -11.28 1.09 -17.54
N ASN A 119 -10.45 0.10 -17.89
CA ASN A 119 -10.93 -1.23 -18.28
C ASN A 119 -11.69 -1.93 -17.14
N ALA A 120 -11.18 -1.83 -15.91
CA ALA A 120 -11.88 -2.34 -14.73
C ALA A 120 -13.21 -1.61 -14.50
N LEU A 121 -13.28 -0.29 -14.70
CA LEU A 121 -14.52 0.48 -14.65
C LEU A 121 -15.52 0.00 -15.72
N ILE A 122 -15.09 -0.17 -16.97
CA ILE A 122 -15.93 -0.71 -18.05
C ILE A 122 -16.47 -2.10 -17.70
N LYS A 123 -15.66 -2.92 -17.04
CA LYS A 123 -16.09 -4.23 -16.53
C LYS A 123 -17.13 -4.09 -15.41
N ALA A 124 -16.97 -3.14 -14.50
CA ALA A 124 -18.00 -2.84 -13.48
C ALA A 124 -19.32 -2.35 -14.12
N THR A 125 -19.25 -1.55 -15.18
CA THR A 125 -20.43 -1.05 -15.93
C THR A 125 -21.30 -2.18 -16.47
N GLN A 126 -20.70 -3.33 -16.82
CA GLN A 126 -21.46 -4.49 -17.32
C GLN A 126 -22.41 -5.07 -16.25
N SER A 127 -22.05 -4.96 -14.98
CA SER A 127 -22.90 -5.39 -13.86
C SER A 127 -23.86 -4.29 -13.38
N ASP A 128 -23.46 -3.03 -13.50
CA ASP A 128 -24.24 -1.89 -13.05
C ASP A 128 -24.00 -0.67 -13.97
N PRO A 129 -24.95 -0.36 -14.87
CA PRO A 129 -24.80 0.75 -15.82
C PRO A 129 -24.69 2.14 -15.17
N GLU A 130 -25.09 2.30 -13.90
CA GLU A 130 -24.91 3.58 -13.19
C GLU A 130 -23.43 3.84 -12.88
N ILE A 131 -22.63 2.78 -12.73
CA ILE A 131 -21.19 2.83 -12.53
C ILE A 131 -20.51 2.84 -13.89
N SER A 132 -20.13 4.02 -14.39
CA SER A 132 -19.57 4.15 -15.74
C SER A 132 -18.56 5.29 -15.86
N VAL A 133 -17.92 5.41 -17.03
CA VAL A 133 -17.04 6.53 -17.37
C VAL A 133 -17.76 7.90 -17.38
N ASP A 134 -19.10 7.91 -17.36
CA ASP A 134 -19.89 9.14 -17.28
C ASP A 134 -20.08 9.61 -15.83
N THR A 135 -19.95 8.72 -14.85
CA THR A 135 -20.25 8.97 -13.43
C THR A 135 -19.05 8.74 -12.51
N VAL A 136 -17.97 8.14 -13.00
CA VAL A 136 -16.73 7.89 -12.27
C VAL A 136 -15.57 8.60 -12.94
N ALA A 137 -14.90 9.46 -12.18
CA ALA A 137 -13.64 10.07 -12.59
C ALA A 137 -12.47 9.16 -12.20
N VAL A 138 -11.75 8.62 -13.19
CA VAL A 138 -10.49 7.90 -12.97
C VAL A 138 -9.33 8.84 -13.26
N VAL A 139 -8.43 9.00 -12.30
CA VAL A 139 -7.29 9.91 -12.37
C VAL A 139 -6.02 9.17 -12.00
N ALA A 140 -4.96 9.27 -12.80
CA ALA A 140 -3.66 8.74 -12.46
C ALA A 140 -2.64 9.89 -12.39
N PRO A 141 -2.30 10.39 -11.19
CA PRO A 141 -1.22 11.35 -11.04
C PRO A 141 0.11 10.72 -11.48
N PHE A 142 0.88 11.50 -12.23
CA PHE A 142 2.22 11.13 -12.63
C PHE A 142 3.23 11.77 -11.68
N PHE A 143 4.03 10.92 -11.01
CA PHE A 143 5.17 11.34 -10.21
C PHE A 143 6.47 11.09 -11.00
N PRO A 144 6.84 11.99 -11.94
CA PRO A 144 8.04 11.81 -12.75
C PRO A 144 9.31 11.99 -11.93
N ASN A 145 10.40 11.41 -12.41
CA ASN A 145 11.74 11.62 -11.89
C ASN A 145 12.75 11.92 -13.00
N GLY A 146 14.03 11.99 -12.65
CA GLY A 146 15.11 12.30 -13.60
C GLY A 146 15.21 11.38 -14.83
N ASN A 147 14.65 10.16 -14.78
CA ASN A 147 14.61 9.25 -15.93
C ASN A 147 13.57 9.66 -16.99
N ASP A 148 12.62 10.52 -16.63
CA ASP A 148 11.50 10.89 -17.49
C ASP A 148 11.78 12.22 -18.25
N ARG A 149 12.99 12.76 -18.08
CA ARG A 149 13.48 13.98 -18.75
C ARG A 149 13.43 13.85 -20.28
N GLY A 150 12.96 14.90 -20.96
CA GLY A 150 12.81 14.93 -22.41
C GLY A 150 11.63 14.12 -22.96
N THR A 151 10.93 13.36 -22.11
CA THR A 151 9.68 12.66 -22.47
C THR A 151 8.50 13.25 -21.73
N ALA A 152 8.55 13.29 -20.40
CA ALA A 152 7.50 13.82 -19.52
C ALA A 152 7.56 15.34 -19.36
N PHE A 153 8.77 15.90 -19.36
CA PHE A 153 9.02 17.32 -19.21
C PHE A 153 10.26 17.76 -20.01
N PRO A 154 10.34 19.01 -20.45
CA PRO A 154 11.48 19.53 -21.21
C PRO A 154 12.79 19.42 -20.43
N TYR A 155 13.85 19.02 -21.14
CA TYR A 155 15.21 18.99 -20.60
C TYR A 155 16.20 19.49 -21.64
N PHE A 156 16.96 20.52 -21.28
CA PHE A 156 17.94 21.16 -22.16
C PHE A 156 19.35 20.93 -21.60
N PRO A 157 20.09 19.91 -22.04
CA PRO A 157 21.36 19.53 -21.43
C PRO A 157 22.43 20.64 -21.46
N ASP A 158 22.35 21.53 -22.45
CA ASP A 158 23.28 22.64 -22.66
C ASP A 158 22.94 23.90 -21.84
N GLY A 159 21.88 23.85 -21.00
CA GLY A 159 21.52 24.96 -20.12
C GLY A 159 22.60 25.25 -19.07
N GLU A 160 22.93 26.53 -18.89
CA GLU A 160 24.01 26.97 -17.98
C GLU A 160 23.65 26.73 -16.51
N THR A 161 22.41 27.06 -16.12
CA THR A 161 21.91 26.86 -14.75
C THR A 161 21.04 25.61 -14.62
N LYS A 162 20.65 25.23 -13.39
CA LYS A 162 19.63 24.19 -13.19
C LYS A 162 18.28 24.61 -13.77
N ALA A 163 17.91 25.88 -13.66
CA ALA A 163 16.64 26.40 -14.21
C ALA A 163 16.63 26.34 -15.74
N ASP A 164 17.76 26.65 -16.40
CA ASP A 164 17.85 26.55 -17.86
C ASP A 164 17.74 25.10 -18.34
N ARG A 165 18.28 24.15 -17.57
CA ARG A 165 18.19 22.71 -17.87
C ARG A 165 16.79 22.15 -17.66
N TYR A 166 16.02 22.71 -16.72
CA TYR A 166 14.68 22.26 -16.32
C TYR A 166 13.68 23.44 -16.27
N PRO A 167 13.32 24.04 -17.41
CA PRO A 167 12.62 25.33 -17.45
C PRO A 167 11.09 25.24 -17.31
N SER A 168 10.55 24.09 -16.89
CA SER A 168 9.10 23.86 -16.82
C SER A 168 8.55 23.90 -15.40
N PRO A 169 7.26 24.23 -15.21
CA PRO A 169 6.57 24.16 -13.90
C PRO A 169 6.28 22.73 -13.42
N ALA A 170 6.78 21.70 -14.12
CA ALA A 170 6.53 20.31 -13.79
C ALA A 170 7.07 19.97 -12.39
N LEU A 171 6.21 19.40 -11.55
CA LEU A 171 6.66 18.76 -10.32
C LEU A 171 7.38 17.45 -10.67
N VAL A 172 8.64 17.33 -10.24
CA VAL A 172 9.49 16.17 -10.48
C VAL A 172 10.20 15.81 -9.18
N TRP A 173 10.32 14.52 -8.87
CA TRP A 173 10.94 14.04 -7.63
C TRP A 173 12.22 13.25 -7.89
N SER A 174 13.04 13.09 -6.85
CA SER A 174 14.25 12.27 -6.94
C SER A 174 13.93 10.78 -6.86
N ASN A 175 14.37 9.99 -7.84
CA ASN A 175 14.28 8.52 -7.88
C ASN A 175 12.86 8.01 -7.52
N THR A 176 12.74 7.19 -6.47
CA THR A 176 11.49 6.65 -5.93
C THR A 176 10.99 7.42 -4.71
N ALA A 177 11.64 8.53 -4.33
CA ALA A 177 11.35 9.25 -3.09
C ALA A 177 9.94 9.86 -3.07
N TRP A 178 9.32 10.06 -4.24
CA TRP A 178 7.90 10.41 -4.35
C TRP A 178 6.98 9.36 -3.69
N ALA A 179 7.35 8.09 -3.70
CA ALA A 179 6.58 7.03 -3.05
C ALA A 179 6.74 7.01 -1.51
N ALA A 180 7.62 7.84 -0.98
CA ALA A 180 7.84 8.05 0.43
C ALA A 180 7.44 9.47 0.88
N GLY A 181 6.86 10.29 0.00
CA GLY A 181 6.39 11.62 0.38
C GLY A 181 7.45 12.72 0.30
N ALA A 182 8.64 12.48 -0.26
CA ALA A 182 9.68 13.51 -0.31
C ALA A 182 9.20 14.77 -1.06
N VAL A 183 9.82 15.91 -0.76
CA VAL A 183 9.63 17.15 -1.51
C VAL A 183 10.17 17.02 -2.94
N ASN A 184 9.59 17.81 -3.85
CA ASN A 184 9.96 17.86 -5.25
C ASN A 184 11.42 18.33 -5.43
N GLN A 185 12.10 17.81 -6.45
CA GLN A 185 13.41 18.25 -6.92
C GLN A 185 13.30 19.39 -7.96
N TYR A 186 12.22 19.40 -8.75
CA TYR A 186 11.97 20.43 -9.74
C TYR A 186 10.54 20.95 -9.65
N PRO A 187 10.30 22.24 -9.99
CA PRO A 187 11.28 23.19 -10.51
C PRO A 187 12.32 23.66 -9.46
N PRO A 188 13.58 23.97 -9.85
CA PRO A 188 14.71 24.07 -8.91
C PRO A 188 14.72 25.36 -8.09
N HIS A 189 13.83 26.31 -8.38
CA HIS A 189 13.66 27.51 -7.57
C HIS A 189 12.80 27.27 -6.33
N ARG A 190 12.15 26.09 -6.22
CA ARG A 190 11.25 25.79 -5.11
C ARG A 190 11.02 24.29 -4.90
N GLU A 191 11.57 23.78 -3.81
CA GLU A 191 11.62 22.37 -3.43
C GLU A 191 10.79 22.13 -2.15
N THR A 192 9.51 22.50 -2.18
CA THR A 192 8.61 22.57 -1.01
C THR A 192 7.47 21.55 -1.06
N VAL A 193 7.14 21.06 -2.25
CA VAL A 193 5.95 20.27 -2.53
C VAL A 193 6.25 18.78 -2.40
N ALA A 194 5.98 18.22 -1.21
CA ALA A 194 5.85 16.77 -1.04
C ALA A 194 4.83 16.16 -2.02
N SER A 195 5.08 14.93 -2.48
CA SER A 195 4.08 14.19 -3.28
C SER A 195 2.76 14.00 -2.51
N TYR A 196 2.80 13.92 -1.18
CA TYR A 196 1.62 13.86 -0.33
C TYR A 196 0.82 15.17 -0.31
N HIS A 197 1.46 16.35 -0.41
CA HIS A 197 0.74 17.62 -0.58
C HIS A 197 -0.05 17.66 -1.89
N ALA A 198 0.51 17.09 -2.96
CA ALA A 198 -0.20 16.99 -4.24
C ALA A 198 -1.42 16.07 -4.15
N LEU A 199 -1.33 14.97 -3.39
CA LEU A 199 -2.47 14.10 -3.11
C LEU A 199 -3.54 14.77 -2.25
N ASP A 200 -3.15 15.50 -1.18
CA ASP A 200 -4.09 16.27 -0.35
C ASP A 200 -4.94 17.22 -1.22
N GLN A 201 -4.29 17.93 -2.14
CA GLN A 201 -4.97 18.87 -3.02
C GLN A 201 -5.84 18.19 -4.08
N LEU A 202 -5.47 17.00 -4.57
CA LEU A 202 -6.35 16.17 -5.40
C LEU A 202 -7.58 15.72 -4.61
N LEU A 203 -7.41 15.29 -3.36
CA LEU A 203 -8.53 14.93 -2.48
C LEU A 203 -9.46 16.11 -2.21
N GLN A 204 -8.91 17.29 -1.91
CA GLN A 204 -9.69 18.53 -1.73
C GLN A 204 -10.43 18.95 -2.99
N TRP A 205 -9.79 18.80 -4.17
CA TRP A 205 -10.44 19.10 -5.44
C TRP A 205 -11.67 18.22 -5.68
N TYR A 206 -11.51 16.89 -5.60
CA TYR A 206 -12.63 15.96 -5.82
C TYR A 206 -13.63 15.94 -4.66
N GLY A 207 -13.19 16.28 -3.46
CA GLY A 207 -14.03 16.33 -2.26
C GLY A 207 -14.82 17.62 -2.09
N ASP A 208 -14.57 18.64 -2.91
CA ASP A 208 -15.39 19.85 -2.94
C ASP A 208 -16.78 19.53 -3.51
N THR A 209 -17.73 19.31 -2.60
CA THR A 209 -19.14 19.01 -2.92
C THR A 209 -19.88 20.19 -3.56
N THR A 210 -19.34 21.40 -3.53
CA THR A 210 -19.87 22.53 -4.31
C THR A 210 -19.49 22.42 -5.79
N ARG A 211 -18.38 21.73 -6.09
CA ARG A 211 -17.95 21.39 -7.46
C ARG A 211 -18.63 20.15 -7.99
N PHE A 212 -18.54 19.09 -7.21
CA PHE A 212 -18.95 17.74 -7.54
C PHE A 212 -20.20 17.44 -6.70
N LEU A 213 -21.32 18.07 -7.08
CA LEU A 213 -22.58 18.04 -6.32
C LEU A 213 -23.10 16.63 -5.99
N ASN A 214 -22.71 15.63 -6.79
CA ASN A 214 -23.13 14.26 -6.63
C ASN A 214 -22.04 13.33 -6.07
N MET A 215 -20.87 13.86 -5.67
CA MET A 215 -19.77 13.07 -5.13
C MET A 215 -20.21 12.30 -3.86
N LYS A 216 -19.97 10.99 -3.86
CA LYS A 216 -20.29 10.06 -2.76
C LYS A 216 -19.05 9.45 -2.12
N GLN A 217 -17.97 9.26 -2.87
CA GLN A 217 -16.75 8.66 -2.34
C GLN A 217 -15.52 8.98 -3.20
N ILE A 218 -14.36 9.08 -2.55
CA ILE A 218 -13.06 9.05 -3.22
C ILE A 218 -12.32 7.77 -2.85
N VAL A 219 -11.66 7.15 -3.82
CA VAL A 219 -10.78 6.00 -3.60
C VAL A 219 -9.36 6.38 -4.01
N VAL A 220 -8.40 6.28 -3.10
CA VAL A 220 -6.97 6.43 -3.39
C VAL A 220 -6.39 5.04 -3.53
N ALA A 221 -6.01 4.64 -4.75
CA ALA A 221 -5.56 3.31 -5.07
C ALA A 221 -4.08 3.29 -5.47
N GLY A 222 -3.37 2.22 -5.11
CA GLY A 222 -2.01 2.00 -5.57
C GLY A 222 -1.68 0.52 -5.61
N HIS A 223 -0.89 0.10 -6.61
CA HIS A 223 -0.31 -1.24 -6.68
C HIS A 223 1.22 -1.17 -6.71
N SER A 224 1.91 -2.17 -6.15
CA SER A 224 3.38 -2.22 -6.12
C SER A 224 4.00 -1.01 -5.39
N LEU A 225 4.94 -0.27 -6.00
CA LEU A 225 5.45 0.99 -5.42
C LEU A 225 4.34 2.04 -5.20
N GLY A 226 3.29 2.05 -6.03
CA GLY A 226 2.13 2.90 -5.80
C GLY A 226 1.37 2.51 -4.54
N ALA A 227 1.34 1.22 -4.19
CA ALA A 227 0.75 0.75 -2.92
C ALA A 227 1.60 1.17 -1.71
N GLN A 228 2.93 1.19 -1.85
CA GLN A 228 3.81 1.73 -0.81
C GLN A 228 3.50 3.21 -0.57
N LEU A 229 3.35 4.00 -1.64
CA LEU A 229 2.91 5.39 -1.55
C LEU A 229 1.57 5.51 -0.81
N VAL A 230 0.56 4.75 -1.23
CA VAL A 230 -0.78 4.86 -0.64
C VAL A 230 -0.80 4.43 0.82
N GLN A 231 -0.08 3.38 1.20
CA GLN A 231 -0.02 2.90 2.59
C GLN A 231 0.73 3.90 3.49
N ARG A 232 1.86 4.44 3.03
CA ARG A 232 2.61 5.45 3.77
C ARG A 232 1.83 6.76 3.88
N TYR A 233 1.19 7.18 2.79
CA TYR A 233 0.30 8.34 2.77
C TYR A 233 -0.89 8.16 3.71
N ALA A 234 -1.52 6.98 3.78
CA ALA A 234 -2.55 6.73 4.78
C ALA A 234 -2.01 6.86 6.22
N ALA A 235 -0.77 6.43 6.48
CA ALA A 235 -0.15 6.47 7.80
C ALA A 235 0.14 7.90 8.28
N VAL A 236 0.74 8.74 7.43
CA VAL A 236 1.15 10.11 7.82
C VAL A 236 0.30 11.22 7.24
N GLY A 237 -0.58 10.91 6.29
CA GLY A 237 -1.52 11.85 5.66
C GLY A 237 -2.58 12.35 6.60
N TYR A 238 -3.02 13.59 6.37
CA TYR A 238 -4.18 14.15 7.06
C TYR A 238 -5.42 13.27 6.87
N THR A 239 -6.28 13.22 7.88
CA THR A 239 -7.60 12.59 7.75
C THR A 239 -8.50 13.41 6.81
N PRO A 240 -9.55 12.81 6.22
CA PRO A 240 -10.54 13.55 5.43
C PRO A 240 -11.11 14.76 6.20
N GLN A 241 -11.34 14.61 7.51
CA GLN A 241 -11.84 15.68 8.37
C GLN A 241 -10.81 16.82 8.53
N GLN A 242 -9.53 16.50 8.69
CA GLN A 242 -8.45 17.51 8.75
C GLN A 242 -8.28 18.24 7.41
N LEU A 243 -8.55 17.57 6.28
CA LEU A 243 -8.55 18.18 4.95
C LEU A 243 -9.83 18.96 4.64
N GLY A 244 -10.85 18.92 5.50
CA GLY A 244 -12.14 19.59 5.30
C GLY A 244 -13.05 18.91 4.29
N LEU A 245 -12.94 17.58 4.13
CA LEU A 245 -13.74 16.80 3.19
C LEU A 245 -15.03 16.30 3.86
N ASP A 246 -16.17 16.54 3.21
CA ASP A 246 -17.48 15.98 3.60
C ASP A 246 -17.77 14.62 2.95
N VAL A 247 -16.86 14.15 2.08
CA VAL A 247 -16.98 12.88 1.37
C VAL A 247 -16.06 11.82 1.98
N PRO A 248 -16.52 10.57 2.14
CA PRO A 248 -15.67 9.49 2.62
C PRO A 248 -14.54 9.19 1.63
N VAL A 249 -13.37 8.87 2.17
CA VAL A 249 -12.20 8.43 1.42
C VAL A 249 -11.83 7.02 1.85
N SER A 250 -11.45 6.17 0.90
CA SER A 250 -10.87 4.85 1.19
C SER A 250 -9.54 4.66 0.46
N TRP A 251 -8.64 3.88 1.06
CA TRP A 251 -7.29 3.66 0.54
C TRP A 251 -7.14 2.22 0.08
N TRP A 252 -7.00 2.00 -1.22
CA TRP A 252 -6.80 0.68 -1.81
C TRP A 252 -5.30 0.39 -1.96
N VAL A 253 -4.82 -0.63 -1.25
CA VAL A 253 -3.39 -0.95 -1.13
C VAL A 253 -3.13 -2.37 -1.64
N GLY A 254 -2.55 -2.48 -2.85
CA GLY A 254 -2.31 -3.76 -3.51
C GLY A 254 -0.85 -4.14 -3.70
N ASP A 255 -0.47 -5.29 -3.15
CA ASP A 255 0.85 -5.91 -3.34
C ASP A 255 2.05 -4.95 -3.15
N PRO A 256 2.09 -4.15 -2.07
CA PRO A 256 3.26 -3.34 -1.77
C PRO A 256 4.50 -4.22 -1.56
N ASN A 257 5.68 -3.76 -1.97
CA ASN A 257 6.92 -4.50 -1.68
C ASN A 257 7.22 -4.54 -0.18
N SER A 258 6.93 -3.44 0.51
CA SER A 258 7.09 -3.24 1.94
C SER A 258 6.08 -2.20 2.42
N MET A 259 5.89 -2.11 3.73
CA MET A 259 4.98 -1.17 4.37
C MET A 259 5.73 -0.44 5.48
N VAL A 260 5.40 0.83 5.71
CA VAL A 260 5.89 1.49 6.92
C VAL A 260 5.25 0.81 8.12
N TRP A 261 6.09 0.34 9.06
CA TRP A 261 5.65 -0.45 10.18
C TRP A 261 5.16 0.43 11.33
N LEU A 262 3.95 0.17 11.81
CA LEU A 262 3.30 1.02 12.80
C LEU A 262 3.73 0.74 14.26
N SER A 263 4.78 -0.06 14.47
CA SER A 263 5.40 -0.34 15.78
C SER A 263 6.94 -0.33 15.66
N SER A 264 7.68 -0.32 16.77
CA SER A 264 9.13 -0.65 16.76
C SER A 264 9.35 -2.15 16.79
N GLU A 265 8.39 -2.91 17.30
CA GLU A 265 8.46 -4.36 17.34
C GLU A 265 8.31 -4.92 15.92
N ARG A 266 9.08 -5.96 15.62
CA ARG A 266 9.08 -6.64 14.32
C ARG A 266 8.78 -8.12 14.52
N PRO A 267 8.05 -8.75 13.58
CA PRO A 267 7.75 -10.17 13.66
C PRO A 267 9.02 -11.02 13.50
N LEU A 268 10.01 -10.55 12.73
CA LEU A 268 11.27 -11.25 12.49
C LEU A 268 12.46 -10.50 13.13
N SER A 269 13.58 -11.21 13.27
CA SER A 269 14.78 -10.69 13.92
C SER A 269 15.35 -9.45 13.21
N THR A 270 15.65 -8.42 14.00
CA THR A 270 16.30 -7.17 13.55
C THR A 270 17.80 -7.15 13.81
N GLY A 271 18.37 -8.22 14.39
CA GLY A 271 19.75 -8.22 14.89
C GLY A 271 20.84 -7.99 13.84
N LYS A 272 20.54 -8.19 12.55
CA LYS A 272 21.43 -7.89 11.42
C LYS A 272 21.12 -6.57 10.70
N CYS A 273 20.11 -5.82 11.15
CA CYS A 273 19.58 -4.68 10.43
C CYS A 273 19.45 -3.46 11.35
N PRO A 274 20.49 -2.63 11.49
CA PRO A 274 20.42 -1.43 12.33
C PRO A 274 19.45 -0.38 11.80
N THR A 275 19.16 -0.39 10.50
CA THR A 275 18.28 0.56 9.80
C THR A 275 16.83 0.07 9.69
N TYR A 276 16.44 -1.00 10.42
CA TYR A 276 15.12 -1.64 10.30
C TYR A 276 13.93 -0.70 10.59
N ASP A 277 14.19 0.39 11.31
CA ASP A 277 13.20 1.38 11.75
C ASP A 277 13.41 2.77 11.13
N ASP A 278 14.36 2.89 10.18
CA ASP A 278 14.53 4.09 9.35
C ASP A 278 13.29 4.32 8.49
N TYR A 279 13.00 5.58 8.19
CA TYR A 279 11.82 5.92 7.41
C TYR A 279 11.81 5.21 6.04
N GLU A 280 10.59 4.92 5.56
CA GLU A 280 10.22 3.91 4.55
C GLU A 280 9.91 2.51 5.11
N ALA A 281 10.57 2.10 6.20
CA ALA A 281 10.29 0.86 6.95
C ALA A 281 9.77 1.12 8.38
N GLY A 282 10.16 2.24 8.98
CA GLY A 282 9.70 2.76 10.27
C GLY A 282 9.57 4.28 10.23
N TYR A 283 10.05 4.97 11.26
CA TYR A 283 9.88 6.43 11.40
C TYR A 283 11.15 7.19 11.80
N ASN A 284 12.29 6.51 11.98
CA ASN A 284 13.54 7.18 12.30
C ASN A 284 14.00 8.03 11.12
N GLY A 285 14.39 9.28 11.39
CA GLY A 285 14.87 10.21 10.38
C GLY A 285 13.80 10.71 9.39
N TYR A 286 12.51 10.63 9.74
CA TYR A 286 11.41 11.12 8.89
C TYR A 286 11.62 12.56 8.44
N ASP A 287 11.93 13.48 9.35
CA ASP A 287 12.17 14.90 9.12
C ASP A 287 13.40 15.16 8.23
N THR A 288 14.41 14.29 8.32
CA THR A 288 15.62 14.37 7.48
C THR A 288 15.51 13.64 6.14
N PHE A 289 14.42 12.91 5.89
CA PHE A 289 14.29 12.09 4.69
C PHE A 289 14.35 12.93 3.42
N GLY A 290 15.23 12.55 2.49
CA GLY A 290 15.40 13.23 1.21
C GLY A 290 16.34 14.45 1.26
N ALA A 291 16.90 14.81 2.42
CA ALA A 291 17.81 15.96 2.57
C ALA A 291 19.06 15.86 1.68
N ASP A 292 19.51 14.65 1.34
CA ASP A 292 20.62 14.37 0.44
C ASP A 292 20.25 14.45 -1.06
N ARG A 293 18.97 14.60 -1.39
CA ARG A 293 18.42 14.45 -2.75
C ARG A 293 17.66 15.70 -3.24
N SER A 294 16.56 16.02 -2.57
CA SER A 294 15.60 17.07 -2.96
C SER A 294 15.24 18.02 -1.82
N GLY A 295 15.77 17.80 -0.62
CA GLY A 295 15.43 18.57 0.57
C GLY A 295 14.79 17.69 1.65
N PRO A 296 14.84 18.14 2.92
CA PRO A 296 14.23 17.39 4.03
C PRO A 296 12.72 17.27 3.85
N MET A 297 12.13 16.29 4.53
CA MET A 297 10.69 16.13 4.57
C MET A 297 10.03 17.36 5.20
N THR A 298 8.92 17.82 4.61
CA THR A 298 8.13 18.95 5.14
C THR A 298 6.70 18.54 5.48
N TYR A 299 6.29 17.32 5.11
CA TYR A 299 4.92 16.87 5.21
C TYR A 299 4.60 16.37 6.62
N ASN A 300 3.52 16.88 7.23
CA ASN A 300 2.95 16.42 8.51
C ASN A 300 3.98 16.02 9.61
N LEU A 301 5.03 16.83 9.76
CA LEU A 301 6.11 16.59 10.71
C LEU A 301 5.61 16.52 12.15
N GLU A 302 4.58 17.30 12.48
CA GLU A 302 3.98 17.34 13.82
C GLU A 302 3.37 16.00 14.22
N LEU A 303 2.67 15.32 13.30
CA LEU A 303 2.09 13.99 13.58
C LEU A 303 3.18 12.96 13.88
N VAL A 304 4.26 12.94 13.08
CA VAL A 304 5.34 11.97 13.29
C VAL A 304 6.14 12.30 14.55
N ALA A 305 6.36 13.59 14.83
CA ALA A 305 7.01 14.07 16.05
C ALA A 305 6.18 13.78 17.32
N ALA A 306 4.84 13.74 17.21
CA ALA A 306 3.95 13.33 18.29
C ALA A 306 4.08 11.83 18.65
N GLY A 307 4.75 11.05 17.80
CA GLY A 307 5.13 9.67 18.07
C GLY A 307 4.21 8.65 17.40
N ARG A 308 4.63 7.39 17.47
CA ARG A 308 4.06 6.30 16.69
C ARG A 308 2.61 5.97 17.07
N ASP A 309 2.20 6.20 18.31
CA ASP A 309 0.80 6.04 18.72
C ASP A 309 -0.12 7.06 18.06
N ALA A 310 0.35 8.31 17.88
CA ALA A 310 -0.41 9.32 17.13
C ALA A 310 -0.54 8.92 15.66
N VAL A 311 0.54 8.41 15.05
CA VAL A 311 0.51 7.88 13.68
C VAL A 311 -0.45 6.69 13.56
N ARG A 312 -0.45 5.76 14.52
CA ARG A 312 -1.40 4.64 14.56
C ARG A 312 -2.84 5.10 14.67
N ALA A 313 -3.12 6.07 15.54
CA ALA A 313 -4.47 6.64 15.67
C ALA A 313 -4.90 7.33 14.37
N ASN A 314 -4.00 8.07 13.72
CA ASN A 314 -4.25 8.68 12.41
C ASN A 314 -4.54 7.63 11.32
N PHE A 315 -3.78 6.53 11.31
CA PHE A 315 -3.97 5.43 10.36
C PHE A 315 -5.30 4.71 10.61
N GLY A 316 -5.63 4.39 11.86
CA GLY A 316 -6.89 3.73 12.24
C GLY A 316 -8.14 4.60 12.06
N GLY A 317 -7.99 5.90 11.82
CA GLY A 317 -9.07 6.80 11.44
C GLY A 317 -9.40 6.80 9.94
N LYS A 318 -8.91 5.81 9.18
CA LYS A 318 -9.07 5.69 7.72
C LYS A 318 -9.50 4.28 7.35
N ALA A 319 -10.28 4.13 6.28
CA ALA A 319 -10.70 2.84 5.75
C ALA A 319 -9.67 2.30 4.74
N ILE A 320 -8.93 1.24 5.09
CA ILE A 320 -7.93 0.63 4.21
C ILE A 320 -8.47 -0.65 3.56
N ASN A 321 -8.52 -0.67 2.23
CA ASN A 321 -8.87 -1.83 1.43
C ASN A 321 -7.59 -2.57 1.02
N TRP A 322 -7.20 -3.58 1.79
CA TRP A 322 -6.00 -4.36 1.55
C TRP A 322 -6.18 -5.42 0.48
N ARG A 323 -5.14 -5.61 -0.33
CA ARG A 323 -5.13 -6.58 -1.42
C ARG A 323 -3.84 -7.36 -1.47
N ARG A 324 -3.99 -8.68 -1.49
CA ARG A 324 -2.89 -9.62 -1.64
C ARG A 324 -3.12 -10.54 -2.83
N ALA A 325 -2.20 -10.50 -3.78
CA ALA A 325 -2.07 -11.48 -4.83
C ALA A 325 -1.55 -12.80 -4.26
N SER A 326 -2.33 -13.87 -4.39
CA SER A 326 -2.03 -15.17 -3.77
C SER A 326 -0.74 -15.82 -4.28
N ARG A 327 -0.26 -15.46 -5.48
CA ARG A 327 0.96 -16.01 -6.10
C ARG A 327 2.11 -15.01 -6.14
N ASP A 328 1.94 -13.81 -5.59
CA ASP A 328 3.00 -12.81 -5.59
C ASP A 328 4.01 -13.05 -4.47
N LYS A 329 5.05 -13.83 -4.80
CA LYS A 329 6.20 -14.15 -3.93
C LYS A 329 7.47 -13.42 -4.38
N GLY A 330 7.33 -12.28 -5.08
CA GLY A 330 8.48 -11.50 -5.52
C GLY A 330 9.09 -10.66 -4.39
N ASP A 331 10.33 -10.23 -4.60
CA ASP A 331 11.02 -9.27 -3.74
C ASP A 331 11.77 -8.23 -4.58
N GLN A 332 11.66 -6.96 -4.19
CA GLN A 332 12.32 -5.80 -4.81
C GLN A 332 13.01 -4.92 -3.76
N SER A 333 13.50 -5.52 -2.67
CA SER A 333 14.13 -4.77 -1.57
C SER A 333 15.54 -4.30 -1.89
N ASN A 334 16.15 -4.80 -2.99
CA ASN A 334 17.42 -4.31 -3.54
C ASN A 334 18.59 -4.23 -2.53
N GLY A 335 18.64 -5.16 -1.58
CA GLY A 335 19.69 -5.23 -0.56
C GLY A 335 19.42 -4.42 0.71
N ASP A 336 18.29 -3.71 0.79
CA ASP A 336 17.81 -3.17 2.06
C ASP A 336 17.40 -4.32 3.00
N CYS A 337 17.93 -4.29 4.22
CA CYS A 337 17.66 -5.29 5.23
C CYS A 337 16.28 -5.11 5.90
N ALA A 338 15.74 -3.89 5.91
CA ALA A 338 14.56 -3.56 6.71
C ALA A 338 13.31 -4.34 6.29
N PRO A 339 13.00 -4.54 4.99
CA PRO A 339 11.88 -5.36 4.57
C PRO A 339 11.96 -6.83 5.03
N TYR A 340 13.15 -7.37 5.27
CA TYR A 340 13.31 -8.75 5.75
C TYR A 340 12.94 -8.90 7.23
N ALA A 341 12.91 -7.81 8.02
CA ALA A 341 12.41 -7.85 9.38
C ALA A 341 10.88 -8.06 9.45
N THR A 342 10.17 -7.99 8.32
CA THR A 342 8.72 -8.17 8.23
C THR A 342 8.30 -9.31 7.30
N GLY A 343 9.22 -9.88 6.53
CA GLY A 343 8.98 -11.08 5.71
C GLY A 343 9.95 -11.18 4.53
N LYS A 344 10.14 -12.40 4.02
CA LYS A 344 11.08 -12.64 2.90
C LYS A 344 10.63 -12.10 1.54
N ASP A 345 9.32 -11.97 1.32
CA ASP A 345 8.70 -11.55 0.07
C ASP A 345 7.39 -10.80 0.34
N ARG A 346 6.76 -10.25 -0.71
CA ARG A 346 5.50 -9.48 -0.57
C ARG A 346 4.39 -10.24 0.13
N ASN A 347 4.31 -11.54 -0.11
CA ASN A 347 3.26 -12.40 0.42
C ASN A 347 3.37 -12.52 1.94
N GLU A 348 4.58 -12.81 2.41
CA GLU A 348 4.87 -12.94 3.83
C GLU A 348 4.79 -11.60 4.55
N ARG A 349 5.33 -10.52 3.97
CA ARG A 349 5.24 -9.16 4.53
C ARG A 349 3.82 -8.69 4.72
N PHE A 350 2.95 -8.95 3.74
CA PHE A 350 1.53 -8.65 3.87
C PHE A 350 0.91 -9.41 5.03
N TYR A 351 1.13 -10.72 5.09
CA TYR A 351 0.59 -11.56 6.15
C TYR A 351 1.02 -11.07 7.53
N GLU A 352 2.31 -10.82 7.73
CA GLU A 352 2.79 -10.36 9.04
C GLU A 352 2.26 -8.96 9.38
N PHE A 353 2.07 -8.08 8.39
CA PHE A 353 1.48 -6.77 8.62
C PHE A 353 0.03 -6.89 9.11
N ILE A 354 -0.81 -7.67 8.43
CA ILE A 354 -2.20 -7.90 8.85
C ILE A 354 -2.24 -8.58 10.22
N ARG A 355 -1.32 -9.52 10.49
CA ARG A 355 -1.24 -10.17 11.80
C ARG A 355 -0.86 -9.21 12.93
N ALA A 356 0.05 -8.26 12.68
CA ALA A 356 0.50 -7.29 13.66
C ALA A 356 -0.51 -6.13 13.84
N PHE A 357 -1.20 -5.76 12.77
CA PHE A 357 -2.16 -4.67 12.70
C PHE A 357 -3.46 -5.16 12.05
N PRO A 358 -4.22 -6.03 12.72
CA PRO A 358 -5.44 -6.58 12.14
C PRO A 358 -6.47 -5.46 11.90
N PRO A 359 -7.25 -5.53 10.81
CA PRO A 359 -8.49 -4.80 10.65
C PRO A 359 -9.29 -4.69 11.94
N SER A 360 -9.86 -3.51 12.18
CA SER A 360 -10.43 -3.11 13.46
C SER A 360 -11.92 -3.46 13.63
N CYS A 361 -12.59 -3.99 12.60
CA CYS A 361 -14.03 -4.22 12.62
C CYS A 361 -14.44 -5.53 11.94
N GLU A 362 -15.49 -6.16 12.48
CA GLU A 362 -16.09 -7.40 11.96
C GLU A 362 -16.96 -7.16 10.73
N GLU A 363 -17.53 -5.96 10.62
CA GLU A 363 -18.49 -5.57 9.58
C GLU A 363 -17.92 -4.47 8.69
N PRO A 364 -17.67 -4.74 7.40
CA PRO A 364 -17.03 -3.78 6.49
C PRO A 364 -17.79 -2.45 6.33
N SER A 365 -19.10 -2.43 6.58
CA SER A 365 -19.92 -1.21 6.49
C SER A 365 -19.72 -0.25 7.67
N GLY A 366 -18.93 -0.63 8.69
CA GLY A 366 -18.60 0.26 9.79
C GLY A 366 -17.71 1.44 9.35
N ASP A 367 -17.69 2.47 10.20
CA ASP A 367 -16.86 3.65 9.96
C ASP A 367 -15.37 3.29 9.96
N ASN A 368 -14.64 3.78 8.95
CA ASN A 368 -13.19 3.56 8.80
C ASN A 368 -12.77 2.08 8.82
N CYS A 369 -13.64 1.21 8.32
CA CYS A 369 -13.40 -0.22 8.31
C CYS A 369 -12.39 -0.67 7.25
N ASP A 370 -11.42 -1.46 7.68
CA ASP A 370 -10.48 -2.15 6.80
C ASP A 370 -11.12 -3.39 6.16
N THR A 371 -10.63 -3.80 5.00
CA THR A 371 -10.99 -5.08 4.33
C THR A 371 -9.72 -5.80 3.88
N VAL A 372 -9.72 -7.13 3.88
CA VAL A 372 -8.57 -7.96 3.49
C VAL A 372 -8.95 -8.98 2.43
N ASP A 373 -8.67 -8.62 1.18
CA ASP A 373 -9.05 -9.43 0.03
C ASP A 373 -7.84 -10.16 -0.58
N ILE A 374 -8.02 -11.46 -0.85
CA ILE A 374 -7.05 -12.29 -1.56
C ILE A 374 -7.51 -12.47 -3.00
N VAL A 375 -6.62 -12.16 -3.93
CA VAL A 375 -6.88 -12.25 -5.37
C VAL A 375 -5.96 -13.31 -5.96
N GLU A 376 -6.49 -14.18 -6.82
CA GLU A 376 -5.67 -15.17 -7.52
C GLU A 376 -4.86 -14.52 -8.65
N SER A 377 -3.79 -13.82 -8.28
CA SER A 377 -2.91 -13.10 -9.20
C SER A 377 -1.44 -13.33 -8.88
N GLY A 378 -0.58 -12.98 -9.83
CA GLY A 378 0.81 -12.64 -9.55
C GLY A 378 0.94 -11.15 -9.26
N HIS A 379 2.13 -10.57 -9.48
CA HIS A 379 2.36 -9.13 -9.32
C HIS A 379 1.85 -8.32 -10.52
N ASP A 380 0.53 -8.32 -10.75
CA ASP A 380 -0.11 -7.80 -11.95
C ASP A 380 -1.29 -6.85 -11.63
N ALA A 381 -1.09 -5.55 -11.86
CA ALA A 381 -2.06 -4.52 -11.50
C ALA A 381 -3.42 -4.67 -12.25
N PRO A 382 -3.46 -4.90 -13.58
CA PRO A 382 -4.73 -5.07 -14.29
C PRO A 382 -5.58 -6.22 -13.73
N THR A 383 -4.98 -7.39 -13.48
CA THR A 383 -5.69 -8.53 -12.87
C THR A 383 -6.24 -8.18 -11.48
N MET A 384 -5.47 -7.46 -10.67
CA MET A 384 -5.91 -7.03 -9.34
C MET A 384 -7.10 -6.07 -9.41
N PHE A 385 -7.08 -5.10 -10.33
CA PHE A 385 -8.18 -4.14 -10.52
C PHE A 385 -9.45 -4.79 -11.07
N GLU A 386 -9.31 -5.70 -12.02
CA GLU A 386 -10.44 -6.37 -12.70
C GLU A 386 -11.02 -7.56 -11.92
N SER A 387 -10.37 -8.00 -10.85
CA SER A 387 -10.88 -9.05 -9.95
C SER A 387 -12.20 -8.60 -9.29
N GLU A 388 -13.07 -9.54 -8.90
CA GLU A 388 -14.33 -9.18 -8.21
C GLU A 388 -14.08 -8.33 -6.96
N ALA A 389 -13.02 -8.64 -6.21
CA ALA A 389 -12.58 -7.83 -5.10
C ALA A 389 -12.16 -6.43 -5.54
N GLY A 390 -11.40 -6.30 -6.63
CA GLY A 390 -11.02 -5.01 -7.22
C GLY A 390 -12.24 -4.18 -7.60
N LEU A 391 -13.15 -4.75 -8.40
CA LEU A 391 -14.38 -4.09 -8.85
C LEU A 391 -15.25 -3.64 -7.67
N ALA A 392 -15.35 -4.46 -6.62
CA ALA A 392 -16.08 -4.12 -5.41
C ALA A 392 -15.53 -2.84 -4.77
N ARG A 393 -14.26 -2.82 -4.34
CA ARG A 393 -13.73 -1.68 -3.57
C ARG A 393 -13.45 -0.44 -4.39
N LEU A 394 -13.10 -0.61 -5.65
CA LEU A 394 -12.79 0.51 -6.53
C LEU A 394 -14.07 1.22 -6.96
N PHE A 395 -15.17 0.48 -7.22
CA PHE A 395 -16.34 1.06 -7.90
C PHE A 395 -17.70 0.80 -7.25
N ARG A 396 -17.95 -0.37 -6.65
CA ARG A 396 -19.31 -0.77 -6.20
C ARG A 396 -19.59 -0.46 -4.73
N ASP A 397 -18.62 -0.68 -3.87
CA ASP A 397 -18.72 -0.45 -2.43
C ASP A 397 -19.02 1.00 -2.13
N ASN A 398 -20.04 1.28 -1.34
CA ASN A 398 -20.52 2.62 -0.99
C ASN A 398 -20.90 3.45 -2.23
N TRP A 399 -21.41 2.83 -3.30
CA TRP A 399 -21.86 3.54 -4.50
C TRP A 399 -22.95 4.58 -4.17
N ALA A 400 -23.95 4.19 -3.39
CA ALA A 400 -25.07 5.06 -3.01
C ALA A 400 -24.70 6.11 -1.93
N GLY A 401 -23.51 6.03 -1.33
CA GLY A 401 -23.10 6.86 -0.20
C GLY A 401 -23.74 6.46 1.15
N ASP A 402 -24.23 5.24 1.27
CA ASP A 402 -24.92 4.69 2.45
C ASP A 402 -24.03 3.79 3.34
N GLY A 403 -22.75 3.67 3.00
CA GLY A 403 -21.78 2.83 3.71
C GLY A 403 -21.84 1.34 3.34
N ALA A 404 -22.71 0.92 2.42
CA ALA A 404 -22.86 -0.50 2.07
C ALA A 404 -21.59 -1.04 1.41
N ARG A 405 -21.00 -2.09 1.99
CA ARG A 405 -19.74 -2.71 1.52
C ARG A 405 -19.85 -4.22 1.55
N ALA A 406 -19.24 -4.88 0.57
CA ALA A 406 -19.16 -6.33 0.57
C ALA A 406 -18.27 -6.86 1.72
N TYR A 407 -18.52 -8.07 2.20
CA TYR A 407 -17.51 -8.80 3.00
C TYR A 407 -16.29 -9.14 2.16
N ASP A 408 -15.23 -9.54 2.84
CA ASP A 408 -13.96 -9.85 2.20
C ASP A 408 -14.07 -11.01 1.21
N PHE A 409 -13.12 -11.10 0.29
CA PHE A 409 -13.03 -11.99 -0.86
C PHE A 409 -11.76 -12.83 -0.79
N GLY A 410 -11.75 -13.96 -1.52
CA GLY A 410 -10.59 -14.83 -1.64
C GLY A 410 -10.64 -16.05 -0.72
N TYR A 411 -11.77 -16.77 -0.76
CA TYR A 411 -11.98 -18.04 -0.06
C TYR A 411 -11.69 -19.26 -0.96
N PRO A 412 -11.36 -20.43 -0.38
CA PRO A 412 -11.04 -20.64 1.04
C PRO A 412 -9.76 -19.89 1.46
N ARG A 413 -9.69 -19.45 2.72
CA ARG A 413 -8.50 -18.81 3.31
C ARG A 413 -7.36 -19.83 3.47
N ARG A 414 -6.10 -19.39 3.66
CA ARG A 414 -4.93 -20.31 3.69
C ARG A 414 -4.32 -20.47 5.07
N THR A 415 -4.52 -19.52 5.98
CA THR A 415 -4.16 -19.64 7.41
C THR A 415 -5.04 -18.74 8.27
N ALA A 416 -5.05 -18.97 9.59
CA ALA A 416 -5.95 -18.35 10.57
C ALA A 416 -5.79 -16.83 10.78
N PHE A 417 -4.92 -16.16 10.02
CA PHE A 417 -4.70 -14.71 10.09
C PHE A 417 -4.53 -14.06 8.71
N ASP A 418 -4.76 -14.82 7.64
CA ASP A 418 -4.85 -14.25 6.29
C ASP A 418 -6.05 -13.31 6.13
N ASP A 419 -7.01 -13.44 7.04
CA ASP A 419 -8.20 -12.63 7.16
C ASP A 419 -8.70 -12.73 8.63
N PRO A 420 -8.58 -11.65 9.42
CA PRO A 420 -9.03 -11.67 10.81
C PRO A 420 -10.54 -11.57 10.97
N HIS A 421 -11.27 -11.14 9.93
CA HIS A 421 -12.71 -10.94 9.95
C HIS A 421 -13.36 -11.50 8.67
N PRO A 422 -13.35 -12.84 8.51
CA PRO A 422 -13.94 -13.44 7.33
C PRO A 422 -15.43 -13.21 7.27
N ASN A 423 -15.92 -13.20 6.04
CA ASN A 423 -17.32 -13.28 5.69
C ASN A 423 -17.98 -14.34 6.61
N PRO A 424 -18.96 -13.96 7.44
CA PRO A 424 -19.58 -14.87 8.39
C PRO A 424 -20.15 -16.14 7.75
N ALA A 425 -20.58 -16.06 6.48
CA ALA A 425 -21.07 -17.22 5.72
C ALA A 425 -19.98 -18.21 5.30
N ARG A 426 -18.70 -17.84 5.42
CA ARG A 426 -17.51 -18.60 5.01
C ARG A 426 -16.54 -18.87 6.16
N ALA A 427 -16.79 -18.34 7.36
CA ALA A 427 -15.90 -18.44 8.51
C ALA A 427 -15.58 -19.89 8.95
N GLY A 428 -16.42 -20.86 8.57
CA GLY A 428 -16.22 -22.29 8.84
C GLY A 428 -15.57 -23.09 7.71
N ASP A 429 -15.20 -22.45 6.59
CA ASP A 429 -14.58 -23.15 5.47
C ASP A 429 -13.19 -23.70 5.85
N ALA A 430 -12.84 -24.88 5.33
CA ALA A 430 -11.54 -25.47 5.57
C ALA A 430 -10.43 -24.58 4.98
N LEU A 431 -9.39 -24.31 5.78
CA LEU A 431 -8.22 -23.57 5.33
C LEU A 431 -7.43 -24.39 4.30
N LEU A 432 -6.84 -23.73 3.32
CA LEU A 432 -5.90 -24.35 2.39
C LEU A 432 -4.56 -24.65 3.08
N HIS A 433 -3.85 -25.67 2.60
CA HIS A 433 -2.50 -26.02 3.03
C HIS A 433 -2.35 -26.39 4.53
N VAL A 434 -3.45 -26.72 5.21
CA VAL A 434 -3.43 -27.37 6.52
C VAL A 434 -3.29 -28.88 6.38
N ASP A 435 -2.66 -29.51 7.36
CA ASP A 435 -2.47 -30.95 7.42
C ASP A 435 -2.96 -31.50 8.75
N SER A 436 -3.98 -32.34 8.69
CA SER A 436 -4.59 -32.99 9.85
C SER A 436 -4.09 -34.42 10.09
N ALA A 437 -3.13 -34.91 9.29
CA ALA A 437 -2.58 -36.25 9.46
C ALA A 437 -1.74 -36.36 10.73
N VAL A 438 -1.75 -37.56 11.32
CA VAL A 438 -0.86 -37.94 12.43
C VAL A 438 0.28 -38.78 11.86
N TYR A 439 1.49 -38.32 12.08
CA TYR A 439 2.72 -38.93 11.62
C TYR A 439 3.41 -39.72 12.74
N ALA A 440 4.55 -40.33 12.39
CA ALA A 440 5.42 -41.08 13.31
C ALA A 440 5.71 -40.27 14.59
N GLY A 441 5.79 -40.93 15.74
CA GLY A 441 5.99 -40.27 17.03
C GLY A 441 4.78 -39.45 17.52
N ASN A 442 3.58 -39.70 17.00
CA ASN A 442 2.37 -38.91 17.25
C ASN A 442 2.54 -37.42 16.86
N MET A 443 3.37 -37.15 15.86
CA MET A 443 3.61 -35.78 15.40
C MET A 443 2.47 -35.30 14.50
N THR A 444 2.02 -34.08 14.71
CA THR A 444 1.03 -33.40 13.88
C THR A 444 1.59 -32.09 13.38
N TRP A 445 1.09 -31.60 12.24
CA TRP A 445 1.54 -30.34 11.65
C TRP A 445 1.32 -29.18 12.63
N ARG A 446 2.27 -28.24 12.65
CA ARG A 446 2.28 -27.08 13.55
C ARG A 446 2.27 -25.74 12.83
N GLY A 447 2.53 -25.71 11.52
CA GLY A 447 2.63 -24.47 10.77
C GLY A 447 3.81 -24.44 9.79
N CYS A 448 3.95 -23.29 9.15
CA CYS A 448 5.13 -22.91 8.39
C CYS A 448 5.96 -21.95 9.24
N PHE A 449 7.25 -22.21 9.39
CA PHE A 449 8.12 -21.42 10.25
C PHE A 449 9.34 -20.91 9.49
N THR A 450 9.87 -19.77 9.93
CA THR A 450 11.16 -19.26 9.48
C THR A 450 12.28 -20.25 9.73
N ASP A 451 13.35 -20.11 8.98
CA ASP A 451 14.65 -20.73 9.23
C ASP A 451 15.72 -19.73 8.78
N VAL A 452 17.00 -20.06 8.92
CA VAL A 452 18.12 -19.15 8.61
C VAL A 452 17.93 -18.44 7.27
N ASP A 453 17.83 -17.11 7.32
CA ASP A 453 17.63 -16.22 6.18
C ASP A 453 18.28 -14.85 6.42
N ASP A 454 17.84 -13.83 5.69
CA ASP A 454 18.39 -12.48 5.78
C ASP A 454 18.11 -11.82 7.15
N ALA A 455 17.01 -12.19 7.83
CA ALA A 455 16.66 -11.69 9.17
C ALA A 455 17.20 -12.58 10.30
N GLN A 456 17.31 -13.90 10.06
CA GLN A 456 17.59 -14.92 11.08
C GLN A 456 19.03 -15.49 10.97
N SER A 457 19.72 -15.63 12.09
CA SER A 457 21.04 -16.28 12.20
C SER A 457 20.98 -17.66 12.86
N VAL A 458 19.98 -17.89 13.70
CA VAL A 458 19.83 -19.13 14.48
C VAL A 458 18.87 -20.04 13.74
N GLY A 459 19.31 -21.25 13.37
CA GLY A 459 18.43 -22.21 12.69
C GLY A 459 17.27 -22.67 13.57
N SER A 460 16.14 -22.99 12.95
CA SER A 460 14.92 -23.33 13.68
C SER A 460 14.96 -24.71 14.33
N LEU A 461 15.73 -25.64 13.77
CA LEU A 461 16.00 -26.95 14.37
C LEU A 461 17.49 -27.29 14.22
N PRO A 462 18.13 -27.85 15.26
CA PRO A 462 19.59 -27.92 15.34
C PRO A 462 20.20 -29.11 14.56
N PHE A 463 19.45 -30.18 14.33
CA PHE A 463 20.01 -31.42 13.79
C PHE A 463 19.44 -31.74 12.41
N ARG A 464 20.27 -31.70 11.37
CA ARG A 464 19.88 -32.13 10.02
C ARG A 464 20.04 -33.64 9.89
N ALA A 465 18.94 -34.37 10.06
CA ALA A 465 18.94 -35.83 10.12
C ALA A 465 18.99 -36.50 8.74
N TYR A 466 18.49 -35.84 7.70
CA TYR A 466 18.49 -36.38 6.34
C TYR A 466 18.55 -35.28 5.28
N VAL A 467 19.21 -35.58 4.16
CA VAL A 467 19.19 -34.78 2.93
C VAL A 467 19.11 -35.71 1.73
N GLY A 468 18.11 -35.55 0.87
CA GLY A 468 18.04 -36.29 -0.38
C GLY A 468 16.63 -36.48 -0.95
N PRO A 469 16.52 -37.27 -2.04
CA PRO A 469 15.31 -37.36 -2.83
C PRO A 469 14.17 -38.14 -2.16
N LEU A 470 14.43 -38.86 -1.06
CA LEU A 470 13.40 -39.58 -0.32
C LEU A 470 12.68 -38.70 0.71
N ASN A 471 13.06 -37.43 0.84
CA ASN A 471 12.48 -36.56 1.87
C ASN A 471 10.97 -36.39 1.64
N SER A 472 10.21 -36.57 2.70
CA SER A 472 8.76 -36.36 2.77
C SER A 472 8.38 -36.08 4.23
N ARG A 473 7.14 -35.62 4.49
CA ARG A 473 6.65 -35.44 5.88
C ARG A 473 6.70 -36.78 6.62
N THR A 474 6.27 -37.85 5.93
CA THR A 474 6.27 -39.22 6.47
C THR A 474 7.68 -39.71 6.76
N HIS A 475 8.61 -39.52 5.83
CA HIS A 475 9.99 -39.95 6.00
C HIS A 475 10.69 -39.19 7.13
N CYS A 476 10.58 -37.86 7.12
CA CYS A 476 11.30 -37.02 8.08
C CYS A 476 10.80 -37.23 9.52
N THR A 477 9.48 -37.30 9.74
CA THR A 477 8.91 -37.60 11.07
C THR A 477 9.35 -38.96 11.59
N ALA A 478 9.40 -39.99 10.74
CA ALA A 478 9.90 -41.32 11.12
C ALA A 478 11.39 -41.31 11.48
N VAL A 479 12.22 -40.60 10.71
CA VAL A 479 13.66 -40.46 11.00
C VAL A 479 13.86 -39.72 12.32
N CYS A 480 13.12 -38.63 12.57
CA CYS A 480 13.22 -37.88 13.82
C CYS A 480 12.75 -38.69 15.02
N GLU A 481 11.64 -39.43 14.92
CA GLU A 481 11.16 -40.34 15.97
C GLU A 481 12.22 -41.41 16.30
N GLN A 482 12.76 -42.08 15.28
CA GLN A 482 13.79 -43.11 15.46
C GLN A 482 15.06 -42.55 16.12
N ALA A 483 15.40 -41.29 15.84
CA ALA A 483 16.49 -40.57 16.48
C ALA A 483 16.14 -40.01 17.87
N GLY A 484 14.93 -40.23 18.38
CA GLY A 484 14.49 -39.81 19.71
C GLY A 484 14.08 -38.34 19.83
N TYR A 485 13.77 -37.68 18.72
CA TYR A 485 13.32 -36.29 18.69
C TYR A 485 11.79 -36.16 18.65
N THR A 486 11.26 -35.12 19.30
CA THR A 486 9.81 -34.83 19.35
C THR A 486 9.33 -33.82 18.31
N ILE A 487 10.25 -33.20 17.57
CA ILE A 487 9.98 -32.20 16.54
C ILE A 487 10.73 -32.58 15.26
N ALA A 488 10.01 -32.52 14.14
CA ALA A 488 10.55 -32.67 12.80
C ALA A 488 10.25 -31.40 11.97
N GLY A 489 11.19 -31.00 11.13
CA GLY A 489 11.04 -29.88 10.20
C GLY A 489 11.47 -30.31 8.81
N VAL A 490 10.60 -30.09 7.82
CA VAL A 490 10.89 -30.42 6.42
C VAL A 490 11.00 -29.17 5.56
N SER A 491 12.00 -29.15 4.69
CA SER A 491 12.16 -28.18 3.61
C SER A 491 12.81 -28.84 2.41
N TRP A 492 12.10 -28.92 1.28
CA TRP A 492 12.56 -29.56 0.05
C TRP A 492 13.18 -30.94 0.30
N GLU A 493 14.48 -31.11 0.06
CA GLU A 493 15.23 -32.34 0.28
C GLU A 493 15.78 -32.50 1.71
N TYR A 494 15.62 -31.48 2.56
CA TYR A 494 16.18 -31.40 3.91
C TYR A 494 15.17 -31.81 4.99
N CYS A 495 15.63 -32.65 5.91
CA CYS A 495 14.93 -33.03 7.13
C CYS A 495 15.75 -32.61 8.36
N TYR A 496 15.11 -31.87 9.25
CA TYR A 496 15.68 -31.42 10.51
C TYR A 496 14.89 -31.97 11.69
N CYS A 497 15.57 -32.24 12.80
CA CYS A 497 14.98 -32.74 14.03
C CYS A 497 15.43 -31.90 15.23
N GLY A 498 14.61 -31.89 16.27
CA GLY A 498 14.93 -31.23 17.53
C GLY A 498 13.92 -31.56 18.63
N ASN A 499 14.19 -31.05 19.83
CA ASN A 499 13.28 -31.12 20.98
C ASN A 499 12.82 -29.72 21.46
N ALA A 500 13.36 -28.68 20.83
CA ALA A 500 13.01 -27.28 20.99
C ALA A 500 13.22 -26.57 19.64
N VAL A 501 12.54 -25.45 19.44
CA VAL A 501 12.74 -24.59 18.27
C VAL A 501 13.76 -23.49 18.59
N GLY A 502 14.44 -22.96 17.57
CA GLY A 502 15.36 -21.84 17.76
C GLY A 502 14.69 -20.59 18.31
N SER A 503 15.43 -19.75 19.04
CA SER A 503 14.91 -18.52 19.65
C SER A 503 14.42 -17.47 18.65
N GLN A 504 14.79 -17.61 17.37
CA GLN A 504 14.37 -16.74 16.27
C GLN A 504 13.29 -17.39 15.37
N THR A 505 12.80 -18.57 15.74
CA THR A 505 11.78 -19.29 14.97
C THR A 505 10.42 -18.60 15.09
N VAL A 506 9.88 -18.15 13.97
CA VAL A 506 8.61 -17.43 13.90
C VAL A 506 7.70 -18.14 12.92
N GLU A 507 6.44 -18.32 13.30
CA GLU A 507 5.41 -18.84 12.40
C GLU A 507 5.10 -17.79 11.33
N VAL A 508 5.09 -18.20 10.08
CA VAL A 508 4.74 -17.36 8.92
C VAL A 508 3.60 -17.99 8.13
N VAL A 509 3.12 -17.28 7.11
CA VAL A 509 2.03 -17.78 6.26
C VAL A 509 2.32 -19.18 5.68
N SER A 510 1.31 -20.05 5.68
CA SER A 510 1.40 -21.42 5.17
C SER A 510 1.91 -21.48 3.72
N THR A 511 1.62 -20.45 2.91
CA THR A 511 2.06 -20.37 1.51
C THR A 511 3.57 -20.22 1.34
N SER A 512 4.28 -19.81 2.39
CA SER A 512 5.75 -19.81 2.42
C SER A 512 6.33 -21.23 2.44
N CYS A 513 5.50 -22.24 2.72
CA CYS A 513 5.82 -23.66 2.77
C CYS A 513 4.96 -24.49 1.80
N GLU A 514 5.01 -24.21 0.49
CA GLU A 514 4.24 -24.90 -0.55
C GLU A 514 5.08 -25.80 -1.47
N GLY A 515 6.37 -26.03 -1.16
CA GLY A 515 7.23 -26.86 -1.98
C GLY A 515 6.80 -28.33 -1.93
N PRO A 516 6.58 -29.02 -3.06
CA PRO A 516 6.28 -30.46 -3.04
C PRO A 516 7.47 -31.25 -2.50
N CYS A 517 7.20 -32.31 -1.74
CA CYS A 517 8.25 -33.20 -1.26
C CYS A 517 8.85 -34.03 -2.42
N PRO A 518 10.18 -34.21 -2.48
CA PRO A 518 10.80 -35.02 -3.53
C PRO A 518 10.47 -36.51 -3.41
N GLY A 519 10.27 -37.02 -2.19
CA GLY A 519 9.97 -38.44 -1.95
C GLY A 519 8.48 -38.79 -2.08
N ASP A 520 7.60 -37.79 -2.08
CA ASP A 520 6.15 -37.94 -2.26
C ASP A 520 5.53 -36.59 -2.67
N SER A 521 5.27 -36.40 -3.96
CA SER A 521 4.74 -35.11 -4.47
C SER A 521 3.31 -34.80 -4.02
N ALA A 522 2.60 -35.74 -3.39
CA ALA A 522 1.33 -35.46 -2.74
C ALA A 522 1.50 -34.75 -1.38
N GLN A 523 2.71 -34.74 -0.83
CA GLN A 523 3.06 -34.07 0.43
C GLN A 523 3.80 -32.75 0.14
N ILE A 524 3.69 -31.81 1.08
CA ILE A 524 4.33 -30.49 0.99
C ILE A 524 5.46 -30.36 2.02
N CYS A 525 6.69 -30.14 1.55
CA CYS A 525 7.91 -30.09 2.35
C CYS A 525 8.46 -28.66 2.41
N GLY A 526 7.86 -27.80 3.23
CA GLY A 526 8.42 -26.49 3.51
C GLY A 526 8.63 -25.60 2.28
N GLY A 527 9.61 -24.72 2.37
CA GLY A 527 9.99 -23.81 1.30
C GLY A 527 11.43 -23.33 1.47
N ARG A 528 11.89 -22.48 0.55
CA ARG A 528 13.22 -21.87 0.68
C ARG A 528 13.31 -21.10 1.99
N ASN A 529 14.25 -21.50 2.85
CA ASN A 529 14.49 -20.98 4.20
C ASN A 529 13.24 -21.02 5.11
N ARG A 530 12.32 -21.96 4.86
CA ARG A 530 11.07 -22.11 5.61
C ARG A 530 10.83 -23.59 5.88
N LEU A 531 10.54 -23.95 7.14
CA LEU A 531 10.29 -25.33 7.54
C LEU A 531 8.78 -25.53 7.75
N SER A 532 8.21 -26.61 7.19
CA SER A 532 6.96 -27.13 7.75
C SER A 532 7.31 -27.94 8.99
N ILE A 533 6.83 -27.50 10.15
CA ILE A 533 7.15 -28.13 11.44
C ILE A 533 6.05 -29.09 11.85
N PHE A 534 6.45 -30.25 12.38
CA PHE A 534 5.61 -31.29 12.96
C PHE A 534 6.10 -31.57 14.38
N ALA A 535 5.20 -31.74 15.34
CA ALA A 535 5.58 -32.04 16.71
C ALA A 535 4.55 -32.90 17.43
N SER A 536 5.00 -33.66 18.43
CA SER A 536 4.14 -34.49 19.30
C SER A 536 3.53 -33.72 20.49
N GLY A 537 3.98 -32.48 20.70
CA GLY A 537 3.48 -31.56 21.74
C GLY A 537 3.58 -30.08 21.30
N PRO A 538 3.42 -29.14 22.26
CA PRO A 538 3.64 -27.72 22.02
C PRO A 538 5.10 -27.42 21.63
N LEU A 539 5.31 -26.44 20.76
CA LEU A 539 6.65 -25.93 20.43
C LEU A 539 7.17 -25.08 21.60
N ARG A 540 8.41 -25.31 22.03
CA ARG A 540 9.09 -24.53 23.08
C ARG A 540 10.42 -23.99 22.52
N PRO A 541 10.73 -22.70 22.72
CA PRO A 541 12.04 -22.13 22.42
C PRO A 541 13.18 -22.73 23.28
#